data_AF-A0A6H0TB65-F1
#
_entry.id   AF-A0A6H0TB65-F1
#
_cell.length_a   1.000
_cell.length_b   1.000
_cell.length_c   1.000
_cell.angle_alpha   90.00
_cell.angle_beta   90.00
_cell.angle_gamma   90.00
#
_symmetry.space_group_name_H-M   'P 1'
#
loop_
_entity.id
_entity.type
_entity.pdbx_description
1 polymer ?
#
loop_
_entity_poly.entity_id
_entity_poly.type
_entity_poly.pdbx_seq_one_letter_code
_entity_poly.pdbx_strand_id
1 'polypeptide(L)' 'MRDDGKGGFSVDTFLALCYSCKLSKEDLEDMTIGDCLDYIDEYVELRNPKKEQENTRKATQDDFNNF' A
#
# COMPACT_ATOMS: atom_id res chain seq x y z
N MET A 1 -16.91 -1.19 -27.93
CA MET A 1 -16.53 -1.26 -26.51
C MET A 1 -15.08 -1.70 -26.44
N ARG A 2 -14.16 -0.83 -26.01
CA ARG A 2 -12.83 -1.26 -25.57
C ARG A 2 -12.98 -1.73 -24.13
N ASP A 3 -12.44 -2.90 -23.83
CA ASP A 3 -12.39 -3.46 -22.48
C ASP A 3 -11.23 -2.77 -21.75
N ASP A 4 -11.51 -1.60 -21.17
CA ASP A 4 -10.59 -0.87 -20.31
C ASP A 4 -10.86 -1.28 -18.86
N GLY A 5 -10.25 -2.38 -18.41
CA GLY A 5 -10.09 -2.69 -16.99
C GLY A 5 -10.68 -4.01 -16.50
N LYS A 6 -9.78 -4.94 -16.14
CA LYS A 6 -9.70 -5.58 -14.80
C LYS A 6 -8.55 -6.59 -14.76
N GLY A 7 -7.34 -6.10 -14.46
CA GLY A 7 -6.32 -6.95 -13.84
C GLY A 7 -6.75 -7.18 -12.39
N GLY A 8 -7.57 -8.21 -12.15
CA GLY A 8 -7.96 -8.59 -10.79
C GLY A 8 -6.73 -8.99 -9.97
N PHE A 9 -6.83 -8.86 -8.64
CA PHE A 9 -5.80 -9.35 -7.73
C PHE A 9 -5.61 -10.86 -7.96
N SER A 10 -4.46 -11.23 -8.54
CA SER A 10 -4.13 -12.62 -8.87
C SER A 10 -3.16 -13.21 -7.85
N VAL A 11 -3.09 -14.54 -7.80
CA VAL A 11 -2.09 -15.25 -6.97
C VAL A 11 -0.67 -14.82 -7.34
N ASP A 12 -0.38 -14.65 -8.62
CA ASP A 12 0.93 -14.19 -9.10
C ASP A 12 1.26 -12.78 -8.57
N THR A 13 0.26 -11.91 -8.52
CA THR A 13 0.40 -10.55 -7.98
C THR A 13 0.63 -10.60 -6.47
N PHE A 14 -0.12 -11.42 -5.74
CA PHE A 14 0.08 -11.64 -4.30
C PHE A 14 1.50 -12.12 -4.01
N LEU A 15 1.96 -13.18 -4.68
CA LEU A 15 3.30 -13.73 -4.48
C LEU A 15 4.39 -12.71 -4.82
N ALA A 16 4.24 -11.96 -5.92
CA ALA A 16 5.18 -10.91 -6.29
C ALA A 16 5.29 -9.82 -5.21
N LEU A 17 4.18 -9.44 -4.57
CA LEU A 17 4.17 -8.49 -3.46
C LEU A 17 4.84 -9.07 -2.21
N CYS A 18 4.55 -10.31 -1.84
CA CYS A 18 5.21 -11.00 -0.73
C CYS A 18 6.73 -11.01 -0.91
N TYR A 19 7.22 -11.41 -2.09
CA TYR A 19 8.66 -11.41 -2.39
C TYR A 19 9.26 -10.00 -2.39
N SER A 20 8.53 -9.01 -2.88
CA SER A 20 8.97 -7.60 -2.86
C SER A 20 9.13 -7.08 -1.43
N CYS A 21 8.27 -7.54 -0.52
CA CYS A 21 8.31 -7.22 0.91
C CYS A 21 9.26 -8.12 1.71
N LYS A 22 10.02 -9.00 1.05
CA LYS A 22 10.97 -9.94 1.66
C LYS A 22 10.34 -11.03 2.54
N LEU A 23 9.05 -11.34 2.35
CA LEU A 23 8.44 -12.52 2.95
C LEU A 23 9.06 -13.78 2.34
N SER A 24 9.56 -14.65 3.20
CA SER A 24 10.13 -15.94 2.84
C SER A 24 9.04 -16.99 2.69
N LYS A 25 9.42 -18.18 2.21
CA LYS A 25 8.50 -19.31 2.13
C LYS A 25 8.02 -19.75 3.53
N GLU A 26 8.90 -19.69 4.53
CA GLU A 26 8.57 -20.05 5.92
C GLU A 26 7.52 -19.08 6.48
N ASP A 27 7.69 -17.78 6.25
CA ASP A 27 6.69 -16.77 6.66
C ASP A 27 5.31 -17.06 6.04
N LEU A 28 5.26 -17.43 4.75
CA LEU A 28 4.00 -17.76 4.06
C LEU A 28 3.37 -19.08 4.53
N GLU A 29 4.14 -19.98 5.13
CA GLU A 29 3.62 -21.23 5.72
C GLU A 29 3.03 -20.99 7.12
N ASP A 30 3.56 -20.00 7.84
CA ASP A 30 3.15 -19.65 9.21
C ASP A 30 2.08 -18.54 9.27
N MET A 31 1.98 -17.71 8.24
CA MET A 31 1.06 -16.56 8.17
C MET A 31 -0.21 -16.88 7.38
N THR A 32 -1.34 -16.31 7.80
CA THR A 32 -2.54 -16.34 6.97
C THR A 32 -2.43 -15.36 5.80
N ILE A 33 -3.31 -15.50 4.80
CA ILE A 33 -3.39 -14.55 3.68
C ILE A 33 -3.65 -13.12 4.20
N GLY A 34 -4.44 -12.98 5.26
CA GLY A 34 -4.72 -11.67 5.87
C GLY A 34 -3.45 -11.04 6.45
N ASP A 35 -2.70 -11.79 7.25
CA ASP A 35 -1.46 -11.31 7.86
C ASP A 35 -0.43 -10.87 6.80
N CYS A 36 -0.36 -11.60 5.68
CA CYS A 36 0.53 -11.24 4.57
C CYS A 36 0.14 -9.91 3.93
N LEU A 37 -1.16 -9.69 3.72
CA LEU A 37 -1.68 -8.45 3.12
C LEU A 37 -1.44 -7.25 4.04
N ASP A 38 -1.73 -7.41 5.34
CA ASP A 38 -1.51 -6.35 6.33
C ASP A 38 -0.02 -5.98 6.42
N TYR A 39 0.87 -6.98 6.41
CA TYR A 39 2.33 -6.75 6.39
C TYR A 39 2.78 -6.01 5.12
N ILE A 40 2.26 -6.38 3.95
CA ILE A 40 2.59 -5.71 2.69
C ILE A 40 2.18 -4.23 2.76
N ASP A 41 0.98 -3.93 3.26
CA ASP A 41 0.49 -2.56 3.38
C ASP A 41 1.38 -1.73 4.33
N GLU A 42 1.70 -2.27 5.52
CA GLU A 42 2.61 -1.60 6.46
C GLU A 42 4.01 -1.38 5.85
N TYR A 43 4.55 -2.39 5.16
CA TYR A 43 5.84 -2.31 4.50
C TYR A 43 5.90 -1.21 3.44
N VAL A 44 4.83 -1.06 2.65
CA VAL A 44 4.71 0.00 1.64
C VAL A 44 4.62 1.37 2.29
N GLU A 45 3.86 1.50 3.39
CA GLU A 45 3.72 2.76 4.12
C GLU A 45 5.05 3.23 4.74
N LEU A 46 5.76 2.33 5.40
CA LEU A 46 7.09 2.62 5.96
C LEU A 46 8.11 3.07 4.90
N ARG A 47 7.95 2.60 3.65
CA ARG A 47 8.87 2.93 2.54
C ARG A 47 8.41 4.09 1.67
N ASN A 48 7.17 4.56 1.83
CA ASN A 48 6.65 5.70 1.11
C ASN A 48 6.35 6.87 2.07
N PRO A 49 7.37 7.61 2.50
CA PRO A 49 7.21 8.73 3.43
C PRO A 49 6.36 9.89 2.86
N LYS A 50 6.00 9.86 1.57
CA LYS A 50 5.14 10.86 0.94
C LYS A 50 3.65 10.65 1.22
N LYS A 51 3.23 9.43 1.59
CA LYS A 51 1.82 9.14 1.92
C LYS A 51 1.35 9.92 3.16
N GLU A 52 2.22 10.13 4.15
CA GLU A 52 1.94 11.00 5.30
C GLU A 52 1.88 12.49 4.92
N GLN A 53 2.58 12.89 3.87
CA GLN A 53 2.62 14.29 3.41
C GLN A 53 1.42 14.70 2.56
N GLU A 54 0.72 13.75 1.91
CA GLU A 54 -0.47 14.08 1.10
C GLU A 54 -1.64 14.63 1.93
N ASN A 55 -1.75 14.26 3.20
CA ASN A 55 -2.81 14.76 4.10
C ASN A 55 -2.41 15.98 4.92
N THR A 56 -1.16 16.46 4.83
CA THR A 56 -0.66 17.59 5.58
C THR A 56 -0.25 18.74 4.64
N ARG A 57 -1.24 19.39 4.02
CA ARG A 57 -0.96 20.65 3.31
C ARG A 57 -0.59 21.73 4.33
N LYS A 58 0.39 22.58 3.99
CA LYS A 58 0.67 23.78 4.79
C LYS A 58 -0.56 24.69 4.79
N ALA A 59 -0.88 25.26 5.96
CA ALA A 59 -1.90 26.30 6.07
C ALA A 59 -1.52 27.48 5.17
N THR A 60 -2.48 27.99 4.41
CA THR A 60 -2.29 29.13 3.51
C THR A 60 -2.75 30.42 4.20
N GLN A 61 -2.33 31.57 3.65
CA GLN A 61 -2.82 32.86 4.13
C GLN A 61 -4.36 32.96 4.04
N ASP A 62 -4.98 32.30 3.05
CA ASP A 62 -6.42 32.24 2.91
C ASP A 62 -7.11 31.50 4.06
N ASP A 63 -6.46 30.48 4.65
CA ASP A 63 -6.98 29.83 5.85
C ASP A 63 -7.01 30.81 7.03
N PHE A 64 -5.97 31.62 7.19
CA PHE A 64 -5.91 32.65 8.23
C PHE A 64 -6.89 33.81 8.01
N ASN A 65 -7.17 34.16 6.75
CA ASN A 65 -8.10 35.24 6.42
C ASN A 65 -9.58 34.87 6.65
N ASN A 66 -9.89 33.58 6.85
CA ASN A 66 -11.25 33.06 7.07
C ASN A 66 -11.56 32.72 8.55
N PHE A 67 -10.64 33.03 9.48
CA PHE A 67 -10.85 32.97 10.94
C PHE A 67 -11.33 34.33 11.49
#